data_AF-A0A7V7MZZ3-F1
#
_entry.id   AF-A0A7V7MZZ3-F1
#
_cell.length_a   1.000
_cell.length_b   1.000
_cell.length_c   1.000
_cell.angle_alpha   90.00
_cell.angle_beta   90.00
_cell.angle_gamma   90.00
#
_symmetry.space_group_name_H-M   'P 1'
#
loop_
_entity.id
_entity.type
_entity.pdbx_description
1 polymer ?
#
loop_
_entity_poly.entity_id
_entity_poly.type
_entity_poly.pdbx_seq_one_letter_code
_entity_poly.pdbx_strand_id
1 'polypeptide(L)'
;MAKSLSDSEYTSVKERIEAESTDLLPFGKGDNDLPYYLSSYIDMVDETGRVLRDNKRGYISHKLGSVLTELELNPDTWLDEIKGFKSVGFSAVGTVNQLKEYSAKTKRKWTLGLRLKPALE
;
A
#
# COMPACT_ATOMS: atom_id res chain seq x y z
N MET A 1 -2.10 -27.22 -22.97
CA MET A 1 -1.43 -26.13 -22.21
C MET A 1 -1.95 -24.82 -22.77
N ALA A 2 -2.38 -23.87 -21.93
CA ALA A 2 -2.86 -22.57 -22.39
C ALA A 2 -1.74 -21.81 -23.11
N LYS A 3 -2.05 -21.18 -24.24
CA LYS A 3 -1.06 -20.47 -25.08
C LYS A 3 -0.83 -19.04 -24.59
N SER A 4 -1.79 -18.46 -23.87
CA SER A 4 -1.69 -17.18 -23.19
C SER A 4 -2.30 -17.26 -21.78
N LEU A 5 -1.99 -16.28 -20.93
CA LEU A 5 -2.54 -16.18 -19.56
C LEU A 5 -4.07 -16.05 -19.56
N SER A 6 -4.63 -15.41 -20.58
CA SER A 6 -6.09 -15.26 -20.79
C SER A 6 -6.80 -16.54 -21.20
N ASP A 7 -6.08 -17.52 -21.79
CA ASP A 7 -6.66 -18.79 -22.27
C ASP A 7 -6.69 -19.87 -21.18
N SER A 8 -6.25 -19.55 -19.95
CA SER A 8 -6.12 -20.52 -18.87
C SER A 8 -7.30 -20.44 -17.92
N GLU A 9 -8.08 -21.52 -17.88
CA GLU A 9 -9.25 -21.72 -17.01
C GLU A 9 -8.93 -21.72 -15.49
N TYR A 10 -7.65 -21.70 -15.09
CA TYR A 10 -7.22 -21.82 -13.69
C TYR A 10 -6.46 -20.59 -13.19
N THR A 11 -6.41 -19.50 -13.96
CA THR A 11 -5.71 -18.28 -13.54
C THR A 11 -6.65 -17.29 -12.87
N SER A 12 -6.13 -16.52 -11.93
CA SER A 12 -6.85 -15.38 -11.35
C SER A 12 -7.19 -14.30 -12.38
N VAL A 13 -6.57 -14.32 -13.57
CA VAL A 13 -6.92 -13.46 -14.70
C VAL A 13 -8.28 -13.87 -15.28
N LYS A 14 -8.50 -15.16 -15.50
CA LYS A 14 -9.79 -15.71 -15.96
C LYS A 14 -10.91 -15.41 -14.96
N GLU A 15 -10.66 -15.65 -13.67
CA GLU A 15 -11.61 -15.34 -12.59
C GLU A 15 -12.00 -13.86 -12.56
N ARG A 16 -11.04 -12.94 -12.79
CA ARG A 16 -11.30 -11.48 -12.87
C ARG A 16 -12.04 -11.05 -14.13
N ILE A 17 -11.85 -11.76 -15.24
CA ILE A 17 -12.57 -11.50 -16.51
C ILE A 17 -14.01 -11.97 -16.42
N GLU A 18 -14.26 -13.10 -15.75
CA GLU A 18 -15.59 -13.68 -15.57
C GLU A 18 -16.37 -13.07 -14.40
N ALA A 19 -15.68 -12.44 -13.44
CA ALA A 19 -16.33 -11.68 -12.38
C ALA A 19 -17.04 -10.44 -12.94
N GLU A 20 -18.38 -10.50 -13.03
CA GLU A 20 -19.23 -9.39 -13.44
C GLU A 20 -19.32 -8.27 -12.40
N SER A 21 -19.05 -8.59 -11.12
CA SER A 21 -19.02 -7.62 -10.02
C SER A 21 -17.64 -7.57 -9.39
N THR A 22 -17.09 -6.36 -9.28
CA THR A 22 -15.86 -6.08 -8.58
C THR A 22 -16.12 -4.98 -7.55
N ASP A 23 -15.48 -5.08 -6.39
CA ASP A 23 -15.48 -4.01 -5.38
C ASP A 23 -14.54 -2.84 -5.78
N LEU A 24 -13.90 -2.93 -6.96
CA LEU A 24 -13.03 -1.91 -7.50
C LEU A 24 -13.84 -0.83 -8.23
N LEU A 25 -13.53 0.42 -7.92
CA LEU A 25 -14.10 1.55 -8.64
C LEU A 25 -13.47 1.66 -10.05
N PRO A 26 -14.29 1.89 -11.09
CA PRO A 26 -13.77 2.17 -12.43
C PRO A 26 -13.09 3.56 -12.47
N PHE A 27 -12.22 3.78 -13.45
CA PHE A 27 -11.64 5.10 -13.74
C PHE A 27 -12.55 5.87 -14.70
N GLY A 28 -12.86 7.14 -14.41
CA GLY A 28 -13.80 7.91 -15.23
C GLY A 28 -14.27 9.21 -14.59
N LYS A 29 -15.42 9.72 -15.05
CA LYS A 29 -16.05 10.95 -14.55
C LYS A 29 -17.49 10.72 -14.07
N GLY A 30 -17.91 9.47 -13.96
CA GLY A 30 -19.20 9.11 -13.36
C GLY A 30 -19.21 9.35 -11.85
N ASP A 31 -20.41 9.39 -11.28
CA ASP A 31 -20.60 9.66 -9.84
C ASP A 31 -19.95 8.62 -8.92
N ASN A 32 -19.69 7.40 -9.42
CA ASN A 32 -19.02 6.31 -8.71
C ASN A 32 -17.67 5.93 -9.33
N ASP A 33 -17.10 6.81 -10.17
CA ASP A 33 -15.81 6.56 -10.79
C ASP A 33 -14.71 7.29 -10.01
N LEU A 34 -13.49 6.74 -10.08
CA LEU A 34 -12.29 7.47 -9.69
C LEU A 34 -12.05 8.60 -10.70
N PRO A 35 -11.97 9.87 -10.26
CA PRO A 35 -11.83 11.04 -11.13
C PRO A 35 -10.39 11.21 -11.65
N TYR A 36 -9.77 10.11 -12.08
CA TYR A 36 -8.39 10.04 -12.54
C TYR A 36 -8.31 9.28 -13.85
N TYR A 37 -7.37 9.68 -14.70
CA TYR A 37 -7.03 8.89 -15.87
C TYR A 37 -6.28 7.62 -15.44
N LEU A 38 -6.63 6.49 -16.04
CA LEU A 38 -5.92 5.23 -15.81
C LEU A 38 -4.41 5.36 -16.07
N SER A 39 -4.02 6.12 -17.09
CA SER A 39 -2.62 6.43 -17.38
C SER A 39 -1.94 7.12 -16.20
N SER A 40 -2.54 8.17 -15.65
CA SER A 40 -1.99 8.90 -14.51
C SER A 40 -1.86 8.01 -13.27
N TYR A 41 -2.81 7.09 -13.05
CA TYR A 41 -2.69 6.09 -11.98
C TYR A 41 -1.52 5.12 -12.20
N ILE A 42 -1.37 4.59 -13.41
CA ILE A 42 -0.27 3.67 -13.76
C ILE A 42 1.08 4.37 -13.58
N ASP A 43 1.19 5.61 -14.06
CA ASP A 43 2.41 6.40 -13.95
C ASP A 43 2.74 6.69 -12.48
N MET A 44 1.74 7.04 -11.65
CA MET A 44 1.92 7.22 -10.20
C MET A 44 2.44 5.94 -9.53
N VAL A 45 1.88 4.78 -9.86
CA VAL A 45 2.29 3.48 -9.29
C VAL A 45 3.72 3.13 -9.69
N ASP A 46 4.06 3.35 -10.97
CA ASP A 46 5.41 3.10 -11.49
C ASP A 46 6.44 4.05 -10.83
N GLU A 47 6.15 5.36 -10.77
CA GLU A 47 7.00 6.34 -10.10
C GLU A 47 7.20 5.99 -8.62
N THR A 48 6.11 5.74 -7.89
CA THR A 48 6.16 5.39 -6.46
C THR A 48 6.94 4.10 -6.22
N GLY A 49 6.76 3.09 -7.08
CA GLY A 49 7.48 1.82 -7.00
C GLY A 49 8.99 1.96 -7.19
N ARG A 50 9.42 2.93 -8.02
CA ARG A 50 10.84 3.25 -8.26
C ARG A 50 11.48 3.94 -7.07
N VAL A 51 10.75 4.83 -6.40
CA VAL A 51 11.24 5.60 -5.25
C VAL A 51 11.36 4.74 -4.00
N LEU A 52 10.41 3.85 -3.74
CA LEU A 52 10.40 3.00 -2.55
C LEU A 52 11.58 2.00 -2.48
N ARG A 53 12.25 1.73 -3.61
CA ARG A 53 13.29 0.70 -3.75
C ARG A 53 14.61 1.27 -4.29
N ASP A 54 15.00 2.42 -3.77
CA ASP A 54 16.29 3.08 -3.99
C ASP A 54 17.52 2.15 -3.87
N ASN A 55 17.48 1.13 -3.00
CA ASN A 55 18.63 0.26 -2.71
C ASN A 55 18.53 -1.21 -3.19
N LYS A 56 17.84 -1.49 -4.32
CA LYS A 56 17.72 -2.85 -4.89
C LYS A 56 18.15 -2.92 -6.36
N ARG A 57 18.68 -4.09 -6.78
CA ARG A 57 18.89 -4.45 -8.20
C ARG A 57 17.59 -4.16 -8.99
N GLY A 58 17.67 -3.30 -10.01
CA GLY A 58 16.51 -2.82 -10.77
C GLY A 58 16.03 -1.41 -10.39
N TYR A 59 16.80 -0.66 -9.58
CA TYR A 59 16.60 0.77 -9.34
C TYR A 59 16.44 1.54 -10.66
N ILE A 60 15.42 2.39 -10.73
CA ILE A 60 15.23 3.26 -11.88
C ILE A 60 15.32 4.72 -11.42
N SER A 61 16.21 5.46 -12.07
CA SER A 61 16.62 6.81 -11.72
C SER A 61 15.45 7.73 -11.43
N HIS A 62 15.60 8.51 -10.37
CA HIS A 62 14.68 9.54 -9.91
C HIS A 62 14.53 10.65 -10.96
N LYS A 63 13.52 10.55 -11.81
CA LYS A 63 12.92 11.69 -12.48
C LYS A 63 11.49 11.77 -11.99
N LEU A 64 11.36 12.00 -10.69
CA LEU A 64 10.08 12.18 -9.99
C LEU A 64 9.53 13.53 -10.46
N GLY A 65 8.67 13.50 -11.48
CA GLY A 65 8.55 14.68 -12.32
C GLY A 65 7.32 14.70 -13.19
N SER A 66 6.13 14.57 -12.59
CA SER A 66 4.94 15.36 -12.93
C SER A 66 3.67 14.84 -12.25
N VAL A 67 3.59 13.53 -12.03
CA VAL A 67 2.29 12.87 -11.80
C VAL A 67 1.75 13.08 -10.40
N LEU A 68 2.60 13.03 -9.36
CA LEU A 68 2.13 13.35 -7.99
C LEU A 68 1.60 14.78 -7.89
N THR A 69 2.22 15.73 -8.60
CA THR A 69 1.75 17.11 -8.65
C THR A 69 0.43 17.25 -9.41
N GLU A 70 0.24 16.51 -10.50
CA GLU A 70 -1.04 16.45 -11.24
C GLU A 70 -2.18 15.87 -10.38
N LEU A 71 -1.86 14.91 -9.52
CA LEU A 71 -2.80 14.31 -8.56
C LEU A 71 -2.97 15.12 -7.28
N GLU A 72 -2.38 16.32 -7.19
CA GLU A 72 -2.37 17.18 -6.00
C GLU A 72 -1.82 16.48 -4.73
N LEU A 73 -0.96 15.48 -4.92
CA LEU A 73 -0.33 14.74 -3.84
C LEU A 73 1.01 15.37 -3.46
N ASN A 74 1.24 15.56 -2.16
CA ASN A 74 2.54 15.97 -1.64
C ASN A 74 3.52 14.79 -1.73
N PRO A 75 4.62 14.89 -2.49
CA PRO A 75 5.57 13.78 -2.66
C PRO A 75 6.20 13.30 -1.35
N ASP A 76 6.50 14.21 -0.42
CA ASP A 76 7.16 13.86 0.84
C ASP A 76 6.21 13.05 1.73
N THR A 77 4.97 13.54 1.91
CA THR A 77 3.94 12.85 2.71
C THR A 77 3.52 11.53 2.07
N TRP A 78 3.35 11.51 0.75
CA TRP A 78 2.93 10.33 -0.01
C TRP A 78 3.90 9.16 0.17
N LEU A 79 5.21 9.41 0.12
CA LEU A 79 6.21 8.37 0.27
C LEU A 79 6.22 7.76 1.67
N ASP A 80 6.00 8.57 2.71
CA ASP A 80 5.91 8.10 4.09
C ASP A 80 4.66 7.24 4.30
N GLU A 81 3.52 7.65 3.73
CA GLU A 81 2.28 6.87 3.77
C GLU A 81 2.40 5.54 3.04
N ILE A 82 3.01 5.52 1.85
CA ILE A 82 3.20 4.28 1.08
C ILE A 82 4.19 3.33 1.77
N LYS A 83 5.25 3.84 2.40
CA LYS A 83 6.16 3.03 3.24
C LYS A 83 5.40 2.42 4.43
N GLY A 84 4.44 3.15 4.99
CA GLY A 84 3.57 2.71 6.08
C GLY A 84 2.36 1.87 5.64
N PHE A 85 2.09 1.75 4.33
CA PHE A 85 0.91 1.05 3.83
C PHE A 85 0.98 -0.44 4.18
N LYS A 86 -0.05 -0.94 4.89
CA LYS A 86 -0.08 -2.27 5.54
C LYS A 86 0.95 -2.50 6.65
N SER A 87 1.69 -1.47 7.08
CA SER A 87 2.41 -1.56 8.35
C SER A 87 1.39 -1.68 9.48
N VAL A 88 1.57 -2.68 10.33
CA VAL A 88 0.71 -2.85 11.50
C VAL A 88 1.13 -1.76 12.49
N GLY A 89 0.31 -0.72 12.61
CA GLY A 89 0.54 0.34 13.59
C GLY A 89 0.68 -0.22 15.01
N PHE A 90 1.38 0.51 15.86
CA PHE A 90 1.51 0.14 17.27
C PHE A 90 0.12 0.21 17.93
N SER A 91 -0.40 -0.92 18.39
CA SER A 91 -1.72 -0.97 19.04
C SER A 91 -1.72 -0.31 20.42
N ALA A 92 -0.56 -0.33 21.09
CA ALA A 92 -0.33 0.33 22.38
C ALA A 92 1.17 0.58 22.57
N VAL A 93 1.51 1.70 23.23
CA VAL A 93 2.89 2.06 23.58
C VAL A 93 2.94 2.37 25.07
N GLY A 94 3.89 1.77 25.78
CA GLY A 94 4.05 1.96 27.23
C GLY A 94 5.07 0.99 27.81
N THR A 95 5.25 1.06 29.12
CA THR A 95 6.03 0.08 29.87
C THR A 95 5.39 -1.32 29.79
N VAL A 96 6.18 -2.37 30.06
CA VAL A 96 5.69 -3.76 30.05
C VAL A 96 4.45 -3.94 30.94
N ASN A 97 4.40 -3.26 32.09
CA ASN A 97 3.27 -3.33 33.01
C ASN A 97 2.01 -2.70 32.41
N GLN A 98 2.12 -1.52 31.80
CA GLN A 98 1.01 -0.84 31.14
C GLN A 98 0.45 -1.63 29.96
N LEU A 99 1.32 -2.30 29.19
CA LEU A 99 0.90 -3.14 28.06
C LEU A 99 0.17 -4.41 28.53
N LYS A 100 0.61 -5.02 29.64
CA LYS A 100 -0.09 -6.15 30.27
C LYS A 100 -1.48 -5.76 30.75
N GLU A 101 -1.61 -4.63 31.43
CA GLU A 101 -2.91 -4.10 31.86
C GLU A 101 -3.83 -3.78 30.67
N TYR A 102 -3.28 -3.17 29.62
CA TYR A 102 -4.04 -2.86 28.40
C TYR A 102 -4.54 -4.14 27.71
N SER A 103 -3.70 -5.17 27.60
CA SER A 103 -4.07 -6.48 27.03
C SER A 103 -5.20 -7.14 27.83
N ALA A 104 -5.12 -7.08 29.17
CA ALA A 104 -6.15 -7.61 30.07
C ALA A 104 -7.49 -6.85 29.92
N LYS A 105 -7.45 -5.51 29.83
CA LYS A 105 -8.64 -4.66 29.64
C LYS A 105 -9.32 -4.90 28.30
N THR A 106 -8.55 -5.05 27.22
CA THR A 106 -9.08 -5.23 25.86
C THR A 106 -9.41 -6.69 25.52
N LYS A 107 -9.16 -7.64 26.44
CA LYS A 107 -9.28 -9.09 26.22
C LYS A 107 -8.49 -9.60 24.99
N ARG A 108 -7.54 -8.80 24.51
CA ARG A 108 -6.67 -9.17 23.39
C ARG A 108 -5.59 -10.07 23.94
N LYS A 109 -5.34 -11.20 23.27
CA LYS A 109 -4.26 -12.12 23.64
C LYS A 109 -2.91 -11.58 23.18
N TRP A 110 -2.87 -10.91 22.03
CA TRP A 110 -1.63 -10.44 21.38
C TRP A 110 -1.78 -8.95 21.07
N THR A 111 -0.77 -8.15 21.40
CA THR A 111 -0.70 -6.73 21.02
C THR A 111 0.62 -6.50 20.28
N LEU A 112 0.58 -5.80 19.14
CA LEU A 112 1.79 -5.39 18.45
C LEU A 112 2.36 -4.12 19.09
N GLY A 113 3.54 -4.25 19.70
CA GLY A 113 4.32 -3.12 20.21
C GLY A 113 5.17 -3.44 21.44
N LEU A 114 6.49 -3.49 21.25
CA LEU A 114 7.53 -3.11 22.23
C LEU A 114 8.84 -2.84 21.46
N ARG A 115 9.24 -1.56 21.34
CA ARG A 115 10.62 -1.20 20.99
C ARG A 115 11.21 -0.40 22.14
N LEU A 116 12.04 -1.08 22.95
CA LEU A 116 12.89 -0.40 23.92
C LEU A 116 13.95 0.38 23.13
N LYS A 117 14.02 1.71 23.33
CA LYS A 117 15.24 2.46 23.04
C LYS A 117 16.14 2.33 24.28
N PRO A 118 17.34 1.74 24.17
CA PRO A 118 18.26 1.65 25.29
C PRO A 118 18.61 3.06 25.78
N ALA A 119 18.73 3.22 27.10
CA ALA A 119 19.05 4.50 27.76
C ALA A 119 20.54 4.88 27.65
N LEU A 120 21.30 4.21 26.78
CA LEU A 120 22.71 4.47 26.53
C LEU A 120 22.92 4.65 25.03
N GLU A 121 22.68 5.87 24.56
CA GLU A 121 23.37 6.59 23.48
C GLU A 121 23.16 8.09 23.70
#